data_AF-A0A6N7XMN1-F1
#
_entry.id   AF-A0A6N7XMN1-F1
#
_cell.length_a   1.000
_cell.length_b   1.000
_cell.length_c   1.000
_cell.angle_alpha   90.00
_cell.angle_beta   90.00
_cell.angle_gamma   90.00
#
_symmetry.space_group_name_H-M   'P 1'
#
loop_
_entity.id
_entity.type
_entity.pdbx_description
1 polymer ?
#
loop_
_entity_poly.entity_id
_entity_poly.type
_entity_poly.pdbx_seq_one_letter_code
_entity_poly.pdbx_strand_id
1 'polypeptide(L)' 'MKELDVVKLNKEFKGLKAGTEGTIVLEYDGNYFEVEFFDDNNDTIGVFTTPIELLETVNEM' A
#
# COMPACT_ATOMS: atom_id res chain seq x y z
N MET A 1 7.42 7.86 3.45
CA MET A 1 6.07 7.29 3.55
C MET A 1 5.57 7.57 4.94
N LYS A 2 4.33 8.02 5.08
CA LYS A 2 3.63 8.32 6.33
C LYS A 2 2.16 7.97 6.17
N GLU A 3 1.41 8.00 7.27
CA GLU A 3 -0.04 7.85 7.25
C GLU A 3 -0.69 8.80 6.22
N LEU A 4 -1.66 8.26 5.48
CA LEU A 4 -2.38 8.87 4.36
C LEU A 4 -1.58 9.08 3.06
N ASP A 5 -0.30 8.71 2.99
CA ASP A 5 0.38 8.64 1.69
C ASP A 5 -0.25 7.52 0.83
N VAL A 6 -0.50 7.83 -0.44
CA VAL A 6 -0.88 6.84 -1.45
C VAL A 6 0.36 6.10 -1.93
N VAL A 7 0.28 4.78 -1.94
CA VAL A 7 1.35 3.87 -2.33
C VAL A 7 0.82 2.83 -3.30
N LYS A 8 1.72 2.13 -3.97
CA LYS A 8 1.42 0.95 -4.76
C LYS A 8 2.43 -0.16 -4.50
N LEU A 9 2.00 -1.40 -4.74
CA LEU A 9 2.90 -2.55 -4.71
C LEU A 9 3.88 -2.51 -5.89
N ASN A 10 5.17 -2.71 -5.65
CA ASN A 10 6.18 -2.85 -6.72
C ASN A 10 6.34 -4.29 -7.22
N LYS A 11 5.78 -5.28 -6.52
CA LYS A 11 5.72 -6.70 -6.90
C LYS A 11 4.50 -7.37 -6.28
N GLU A 12 4.20 -8.60 -6.71
CA GLU A 12 3.08 -9.35 -6.16
C GLU A 12 3.25 -9.61 -4.65
N PHE A 13 2.18 -9.45 -3.87
CA PHE A 13 2.18 -9.65 -2.43
C PHE A 13 0.82 -10.16 -1.95
N LYS A 14 0.81 -11.30 -1.23
CA LYS A 14 -0.42 -11.90 -0.66
C LYS A 14 -1.57 -12.06 -1.67
N GLY A 15 -1.26 -12.30 -2.95
CA GLY A 15 -2.25 -12.44 -4.03
C GLY A 15 -2.70 -11.13 -4.67
N LEU A 16 -2.19 -9.98 -4.20
CA LEU A 16 -2.35 -8.67 -4.84
C LEU A 16 -1.27 -8.50 -5.91
N LYS A 17 -1.66 -7.94 -7.06
CA LYS A 17 -0.76 -7.78 -8.20
C LYS A 17 0.19 -6.60 -7.97
N ALA A 18 1.33 -6.62 -8.65
CA ALA A 18 2.16 -5.43 -8.76
C ALA A 18 1.33 -4.29 -9.36
N GLY A 19 1.47 -3.09 -8.81
CA GLY A 19 0.71 -1.90 -9.17
C GLY A 19 -0.60 -1.72 -8.40
N THR A 20 -1.06 -2.68 -7.59
CA THR A 20 -2.24 -2.47 -6.72
C THR A 20 -1.97 -1.30 -5.77
N GLU A 21 -2.84 -0.29 -5.86
CA GLU A 21 -2.75 0.93 -5.07
C GLU A 21 -3.39 0.75 -3.69
N GLY A 22 -2.88 1.51 -2.73
CA GLY A 22 -3.37 1.53 -1.37
C GLY A 22 -2.99 2.81 -0.64
N THR A 23 -3.58 3.00 0.53
CA THR A 23 -3.29 4.13 1.42
C THR A 23 -2.70 3.60 2.71
N ILE A 24 -1.62 4.24 3.18
CA ILE A 24 -1.05 3.90 4.50
C ILE A 24 -2.02 4.36 5.59
N VAL A 25 -2.45 3.43 6.44
CA VAL A 25 -3.36 3.70 7.57
C VAL A 25 -2.68 3.61 8.93
N LEU A 26 -1.47 3.04 9.00
CA LEU A 26 -0.63 3.02 10.19
C LEU A 26 0.84 2.78 9.83
N GLU A 27 1.74 3.51 10.47
CA GLU A 27 3.19 3.20 10.50
C GLU A 27 3.53 2.50 11.83
N TYR A 28 4.28 1.40 11.77
CA TYR A 28 4.76 0.71 12.97
C TYR A 28 6.12 1.23 13.44
N ASP A 29 7.17 0.96 12.66
CA ASP A 29 8.58 1.16 13.02
C ASP A 29 9.42 1.75 11.88
N GLY A 30 8.77 2.27 10.84
CA GLY A 30 9.39 2.75 9.60
C GLY A 30 9.75 1.65 8.60
N ASN A 31 9.70 0.37 8.98
CA ASN A 31 9.94 -0.77 8.09
C ASN A 31 8.65 -1.45 7.64
N TYR A 32 7.60 -1.41 8.46
CA TYR A 32 6.29 -1.99 8.19
C TYR A 32 5.17 -0.96 8.34
N PHE A 33 4.19 -1.07 7.44
CA PHE A 33 3.01 -0.21 7.38
C PHE A 33 1.74 -1.07 7.27
N GLU A 34 0.65 -0.68 7.93
CA GLU A 34 -0.67 -1.15 7.50
C GLU A 34 -1.09 -0.34 6.29
N VAL A 35 -1.44 -1.05 5.21
CA VAL A 35 -1.91 -0.44 3.97
C VAL A 35 -3.30 -1.00 3.65
N GLU A 36 -4.26 -0.10 3.49
CA GLU A 36 -5.57 -0.43 2.91
C GLU A 36 -5.42 -0.42 1.38
N PHE A 37 -5.54 -1.59 0.74
CA PHE A 37 -5.46 -1.71 -0.71
C PHE A 37 -6.84 -1.70 -1.35
N PHE A 38 -6.93 -1.13 -2.55
CA PHE A 38 -8.18 -0.95 -3.30
C PHE A 38 -8.12 -1.65 -4.65
N ASP A 39 -9.29 -2.01 -5.19
CA ASP A 39 -9.43 -2.47 -6.56
C ASP A 39 -9.65 -1.31 -7.56
N ASP A 40 -9.80 -1.62 -8.84
CA ASP A 40 -9.99 -0.63 -9.90
C ASP A 40 -11.31 0.17 -9.77
N ASN A 41 -12.24 -0.27 -8.91
CA ASN A 41 -13.49 0.44 -8.58
C ASN A 41 -13.36 1.30 -7.32
N ASN A 42 -12.16 1.38 -6.73
CA ASN A 42 -11.88 1.96 -5.41
C ASN A 42 -12.57 1.25 -4.25
N ASP A 43 -12.97 -0.01 -4.42
CA ASP A 43 -13.47 -0.83 -3.32
C ASP A 43 -12.30 -1.39 -2.51
N THR A 44 -12.42 -1.38 -1.17
CA THR A 44 -11.40 -1.95 -0.29
C THR A 44 -11.28 -3.46 -0.51
N ILE A 45 -10.09 -3.92 -0.89
CA ILE A 45 -9.73 -5.34 -0.94
C ILE A 45 -9.43 -5.85 0.46
N GLY A 46 -8.68 -5.05 1.24
CA GLY A 46 -8.33 -5.37 2.62
C GLY A 46 -7.16 -4.53 3.14
N VAL A 47 -6.89 -4.69 4.44
CA VAL A 47 -5.81 -4.01 5.15
C VAL A 47 -4.72 -5.02 5.49
N PHE A 48 -3.48 -4.72 5.11
CA PHE A 48 -2.36 -5.64 5.26
C PHE A 48 -1.11 -4.95 5.80
N THR A 49 -0.51 -5.57 6.82
CA THR A 49 0.87 -5.29 7.21
C THR A 49 1.79 -5.59 6.04
N THR A 50 2.48 -4.56 5.55
CA THR A 50 3.25 -4.55 4.31
C THR A 50 4.64 -3.93 4.57
N PRO A 51 5.74 -4.65 4.24
CA PRO A 51 7.08 -4.11 4.30
C PRO A 51 7.29 -2.92 3.35
N ILE A 52 8.07 -1.92 3.78
CA ILE A 52 8.39 -0.73 2.98
C ILE A 52 9.04 -1.06 1.64
N GLU A 53 9.83 -2.15 1.57
CA GLU A 53 10.48 -2.61 0.34
C GLU A 53 9.50 -3.05 -0.75
N LEU A 54 8.23 -3.27 -0.41
CA LEU A 54 7.17 -3.62 -1.37
C LEU A 54 6.41 -2.40 -1.88
N LEU A 55 6.61 -1.24 -1.26
CA LEU A 55 5.82 -0.05 -1.50
C LEU A 55 6.61 0.96 -2.34
N GLU A 56 5.89 1.64 -3.22
CA GLU A 56 6.34 2.84 -3.91
C GLU A 56 5.30 3.94 -3.70
N THR A 57 5.73 5.16 -3.38
CA THR A 57 4.81 6.30 -3.26
C THR A 57 4.29 6.68 -4.65
N VAL A 58 2.97 6.86 -4.74
CA VAL A 58 2.35 7.44 -5.93
C VAL A 58 2.39 8.96 -5.75
N ASN A 59 3.37 9.61 -6.38
CA ASN A 59 3.41 11.08 -6.38
C ASN A 59 2.28 11.59 -7.29
N GLU A 60 1.31 12.29 -6.71
CA GLU A 60 0.46 13.20 -7.48
C GLU A 60 1.36 14.33 -8.03
N MET A 61 1.42 14.46 -9.37
CA MET A 61 2.05 15.60 -10.04
C MET A 61 1.17 16.85 -9.93
#